data_AF-A0A529NT46-F1
#
_entry.id   AF-A0A529NT46-F1
#
_cell.length_a   1.000
_cell.length_b   1.000
_cell.length_c   1.000
_cell.angle_alpha   90.00
_cell.angle_beta   90.00
_cell.angle_gamma   90.00
#
_symmetry.space_group_name_H-M   'P 1'
#
loop_
_entity.id
_entity.type
_entity.pdbx_description
1 polymer ?
#
loop_
_entity_poly.entity_id
_entity_poly.type
_entity_poly.pdbx_seq_one_letter_code
_entity_poly.pdbx_strand_id
1 'polypeptide(L)' 'MATRQLLILRHAKSSWDDPKLADFDRPLGPRGLK' A
#
# COMPACT_ATOMS: atom_id res chain seq x y z
N MET A 1 24.89 2.95 -24.38
CA MET A 1 23.80 3.65 -23.65
C MET A 1 23.73 3.03 -22.26
N ALA A 2 23.57 3.84 -21.21
CA ALA A 2 23.45 3.30 -19.85
C ALA A 2 22.08 2.64 -19.64
N THR A 3 22.07 1.44 -19.08
CA THR A 3 20.83 0.74 -18.68
C THR A 3 20.16 1.52 -17.56
N ARG A 4 18.85 1.77 -17.68
CA ARG A 4 18.03 2.40 -16.64
C ARG A 4 17.04 1.38 -16.12
N GLN A 5 16.79 1.41 -14.81
CA GLN A 5 15.83 0.52 -14.16
C GLN A 5 14.58 1.31 -13.78
N LEU A 6 13.41 0.78 -14.12
CA LEU A 6 12.11 1.27 -13.67
C LEU A 6 11.54 0.25 -12.69
N LEU A 7 11.21 0.71 -11.49
CA LEU A 7 10.55 -0.10 -10.46
C LEU A 7 9.07 0.28 -10.41
N ILE A 8 8.20 -0.71 -10.59
CA ILE A 8 6.74 -0.54 -10.47
C ILE A 8 6.29 -1.39 -9.30
N LEU A 9 5.64 -0.76 -8.33
CA LEU A 9 5.22 -1.37 -7.08
C LEU A 9 3.74 -1.02 -6.84
N ARG A 10 3.02 -1.94 -6.20
CA ARG A 10 1.67 -1.67 -5.69
C ARG A 10 1.74 -1.14 -4.26
N HIS A 11 0.67 -0.49 -3.80
CA HIS A 11 0.50 -0.17 -2.38
C HIS A 11 0.53 -1.44 -1.51
N ALA A 12 1.05 -1.30 -0.29
CA ALA A 12 1.04 -2.36 0.70
C ALA A 12 -0.39 -2.65 1.19
N LYS A 13 -0.59 -3.71 1.98
CA LYS A 13 -1.97 -4.11 2.34
C LYS A 13 -2.58 -3.15 3.37
N SER A 14 -3.69 -2.50 3.02
CA SER A 14 -4.53 -1.70 3.93
C SER A 14 -5.26 -2.53 5.00
N SER A 15 -5.59 -1.92 6.13
CA SER A 15 -6.47 -2.46 7.16
C SER A 15 -7.94 -2.34 6.75
N TRP A 16 -8.77 -3.24 7.26
CA TRP A 16 -10.23 -3.26 7.10
C TRP A 16 -10.94 -3.38 8.46
N ASP A 17 -10.24 -3.11 9.57
CA ASP A 17 -10.74 -3.32 10.93
C ASP A 17 -11.88 -2.35 11.28
N ASP A 18 -11.83 -1.11 10.77
CA ASP A 18 -12.93 -0.15 10.89
C ASP A 18 -13.74 -0.07 9.58
N PRO A 19 -14.99 -0.56 9.55
CA PRO A 19 -15.82 -0.54 8.36
C PRO A 19 -16.35 0.85 7.98
N LYS A 20 -16.23 1.86 8.86
CA LYS A 20 -16.76 3.22 8.63
C LYS A 20 -15.80 4.12 7.86
N LEU A 21 -14.52 3.75 7.77
CA LEU A 21 -13.52 4.55 7.07
C LEU A 21 -13.78 4.58 5.57
N ALA A 22 -13.64 5.77 4.98
CA ALA A 22 -13.55 5.92 3.54
C ALA A 22 -12.27 5.26 3.01
N ASP A 23 -12.26 4.86 1.75
CA ASP A 23 -11.15 4.09 1.17
C ASP A 23 -9.81 4.83 1.24
N PHE A 24 -9.83 6.14 0.98
CA PHE A 24 -8.63 6.97 1.02
C PHE A 24 -8.03 7.13 2.42
N ASP A 25 -8.85 6.99 3.45
CA ASP A 25 -8.43 7.16 4.86
C ASP A 25 -7.95 5.85 5.49
N ARG A 26 -7.96 4.73 4.75
CA ARG A 26 -7.60 3.43 5.30
C ARG A 26 -6.10 3.35 5.63
N PRO A 27 -5.72 3.06 6.88
CA PRO A 27 -4.32 2.87 7.24
C PRO A 27 -3.80 1.53 6.71
N LEU A 28 -2.49 1.32 6.77
CA LEU A 28 -1.88 0.01 6.54
C LEU A 28 -2.29 -0.99 7.62
N GLY A 29 -2.53 -2.23 7.22
CA GLY A 29 -2.74 -3.34 8.16
C GLY A 29 -1.42 -3.93 8.64
N PRO A 30 -1.42 -4.84 9.64
CA PRO A 30 -0.20 -5.44 10.17
C PRO A 30 0.67 -6.15 9.13
N ARG A 31 0.08 -6.66 8.04
CA ARG A 31 0.83 -7.25 6.92
C ARG A 31 1.37 -6.23 5.92
N GLY A 32 0.81 -5.02 5.88
CA GLY A 32 1.32 -3.93 5.05
C GLY A 32 2.45 -3.16 5.73
N LEU A 33 2.58 -3.27 7.05
CA LEU A 33 3.63 -2.64 7.86
C LEU A 33 4.90 -3.50 8.04
N LYS A 34 4.79 -4.82 7.79
CA LYS A 34 5.92 -5.75 7.81
C LYS A 34 6.64 -5.72 6.46
#